data_AF-A0A0X8JNE2-F1
#
_entry.id   AF-A0A0X8JNE2-F1
#
_cell.length_a   1.000
_cell.length_b   1.000
_cell.length_c   1.000
_cell.angle_alpha   90.00
_cell.angle_beta   90.00
_cell.angle_gamma   90.00
#
_symmetry.space_group_name_H-M   'P 1'
#
loop_
_entity.id
_entity.type
_entity.pdbx_description
1 polymer ?
#
loop_
_entity_poly.entity_id
_entity_poly.type
_entity_poly.pdbx_seq_one_letter_code
_entity_poly.pdbx_strand_id
1 'polypeptide(L)'
;MDQIASSDLKTILHSKRANIYYLEHCRVLVNGGRVEYVTDAGRERLYWNIPIANTTTVLLGPGTSVTQAAMRELGKAGVMVGFCGEFTRAAQAAQV
;
A
#
# COMPACT_ATOMS: atom_id res chain seq x y z
N MET A 1 -17.14 -31.16 16.76
CA MET A 1 -16.38 -30.37 15.77
C MET A 1 -16.02 -29.09 16.49
N ASP A 2 -14.73 -28.87 16.78
CA ASP A 2 -14.32 -27.72 17.56
C ASP A 2 -14.59 -26.44 16.77
N GLN A 3 -15.28 -25.50 17.41
CA GLN A 3 -15.58 -24.22 16.79
C GLN A 3 -14.31 -23.38 16.75
N ILE A 4 -13.92 -22.96 15.54
CA ILE A 4 -12.80 -22.03 15.35
C ILE A 4 -13.22 -20.67 15.93
N ALA A 5 -12.38 -20.08 16.78
CA ALA A 5 -12.66 -18.76 17.34
C ALA A 5 -12.75 -17.69 16.23
N SER A 6 -13.60 -16.69 16.41
CA SER A 6 -13.79 -15.62 15.42
C SER A 6 -12.48 -14.87 15.10
N SER A 7 -11.57 -14.74 16.08
CA SER A 7 -10.23 -14.17 15.89
C SER A 7 -9.40 -14.97 14.89
N ASP A 8 -9.48 -16.30 14.95
CA ASP A 8 -8.68 -17.18 14.11
C ASP A 8 -9.23 -17.20 12.68
N LEU A 9 -10.56 -17.15 12.53
CA LEU A 9 -11.19 -16.93 11.23
C LEU A 9 -10.77 -15.59 10.60
N LYS A 10 -10.69 -14.52 11.41
CA LYS A 10 -10.18 -13.22 10.94
C LYS A 10 -8.73 -13.34 10.47
N THR A 11 -7.88 -14.07 11.21
CA THR A 11 -6.48 -14.31 10.84
C THR A 11 -6.38 -15.09 9.52
N ILE A 12 -7.19 -16.14 9.34
CA ILE A 12 -7.25 -16.91 8.09
C ILE A 12 -7.70 -16.03 6.92
N LEU A 13 -8.69 -15.14 7.13
CA LEU A 13 -9.10 -14.19 6.09
C LEU A 13 -7.99 -13.20 5.72
N HIS A 14 -7.21 -12.72 6.70
CA HIS A 14 -6.08 -11.82 6.43
C HIS A 14 -4.96 -12.53 5.65
N SER A 15 -4.71 -13.82 5.92
CA SER A 15 -3.69 -14.58 5.19
C SER A 15 -4.08 -14.91 3.74
N LYS A 16 -5.37 -14.78 3.38
CA LYS A 16 -5.89 -14.97 2.02
C LYS A 16 -5.95 -13.70 1.19
N ARG A 17 -5.53 -12.55 1.72
CA ARG A 17 -5.40 -11.31 0.94
C ARG A 17 -4.40 -11.50 -0.20
N ALA A 18 -4.81 -11.16 -1.40
CA ALA A 18 -4.03 -11.43 -2.61
C ALA A 18 -3.09 -10.28 -3.02
N ASN A 19 -3.35 -9.05 -2.55
CA ASN A 19 -2.70 -7.87 -3.14
C ASN A 19 -1.51 -7.38 -2.30
N ILE A 20 -0.40 -7.16 -2.98
CA ILE A 20 0.78 -6.44 -2.48
C ILE A 20 1.09 -5.36 -3.53
N TYR A 21 1.17 -4.10 -3.10
CA TYR A 21 1.44 -2.99 -4.00
C TYR A 21 2.88 -2.51 -3.80
N TYR A 22 3.61 -2.38 -4.90
CA TYR A 22 4.83 -1.57 -4.97
C TYR A 22 4.51 -0.34 -5.82
N LEU A 23 4.65 0.85 -5.25
CA LEU A 23 4.24 2.09 -5.89
C LEU A 23 5.44 3.03 -6.00
N GLU A 24 5.52 3.74 -7.13
CA GLU A 24 6.52 4.77 -7.40
C GLU A 24 5.84 5.97 -8.06
N HIS A 25 6.44 7.15 -7.93
CA HIS A 25 6.01 8.37 -8.63
C HIS A 25 4.49 8.64 -8.52
N CYS A 26 3.93 8.44 -7.33
CA CYS A 26 2.49 8.54 -7.10
C CYS A 26 2.17 9.16 -5.75
N ARG A 27 0.92 9.61 -5.59
CA ARG A 27 0.40 10.14 -4.33
C ARG A 27 -0.73 9.27 -3.83
N VAL A 28 -0.57 8.73 -2.62
CA VAL A 28 -1.58 7.91 -1.95
C VAL A 28 -2.45 8.80 -1.07
N LEU A 29 -3.73 8.90 -1.40
CA LEU A 29 -4.68 9.79 -0.75
C LEU A 29 -6.05 9.13 -0.55
N VAL A 30 -6.91 9.79 0.21
CA VAL A 30 -8.31 9.37 0.35
C VAL A 30 -9.17 10.23 -0.57
N ASN A 31 -9.96 9.58 -1.40
CA ASN A 31 -10.92 10.21 -2.29
C ASN A 31 -12.28 9.53 -2.13
N GLY A 32 -13.32 10.29 -1.81
CA GLY A 32 -14.67 9.74 -1.60
C GLY A 32 -14.75 8.60 -0.57
N GLY A 33 -13.85 8.59 0.42
CA GLY A 33 -13.76 7.52 1.45
C GLY A 33 -12.98 6.27 1.01
N ARG A 34 -12.46 6.22 -0.21
CA ARG A 34 -11.61 5.15 -0.74
C ARG A 34 -10.15 5.57 -0.68
N VAL A 35 -9.26 4.60 -0.49
CA VAL A 35 -7.82 4.84 -0.61
C VAL A 35 -7.44 4.65 -2.07
N GLU A 36 -6.87 5.69 -2.67
CA GLU A 36 -6.46 5.71 -4.08
C GLU A 36 -5.01 6.16 -4.20
N TYR A 37 -4.31 5.66 -5.21
CA TYR A 37 -3.04 6.24 -5.64
C TYR A 37 -3.23 6.99 -6.95
N VAL A 38 -2.63 8.16 -7.03
CA VAL A 38 -2.71 9.06 -8.19
C VAL A 38 -1.37 9.13 -8.86
N THR A 39 -1.31 8.79 -10.14
CA THR A 39 -0.13 8.97 -10.99
C THR A 39 -0.34 10.15 -11.92
N ASP A 40 0.71 10.96 -12.12
CA ASP A 40 0.69 12.05 -13.09
C ASP A 40 1.14 11.51 -14.45
N ALA A 41 0.23 11.47 -15.43
CA ALA A 41 0.49 11.04 -16.81
C ALA A 41 0.48 12.27 -17.74
N GLY A 42 1.42 13.19 -17.50
CA GLY A 42 1.49 14.47 -18.23
C GLY A 42 0.40 15.45 -17.78
N ARG A 43 -0.62 15.68 -18.62
CA ARG A 43 -1.75 16.58 -18.31
C ARG A 43 -2.89 15.91 -17.56
N GLU A 44 -2.92 14.59 -17.52
CA GLU A 44 -3.98 13.81 -16.89
C GLU A 44 -3.50 13.16 -15.60
N ARG A 45 -4.42 13.03 -14.64
CA ARG A 45 -4.20 12.32 -13.39
C ARG A 45 -5.01 11.03 -13.43
N LEU A 46 -4.32 9.90 -13.32
CA LEU A 46 -4.95 8.59 -13.26
C LEU A 46 -5.15 8.21 -11.81
N TYR A 47 -6.40 7.89 -11.47
CA TYR A 47 -6.81 7.50 -10.13
C TYR A 47 -7.01 5.99 -10.08
N TRP A 48 -6.32 5.34 -9.17
CA TRP A 48 -6.33 3.89 -9.04
C TRP A 48 -6.71 3.49 -7.63
N ASN A 49 -7.69 2.60 -7.51
CA ASN A 49 -8.21 2.17 -6.22
C ASN A 49 -7.32 1.11 -5.55
N ILE A 50 -7.07 1.26 -4.25
CA ILE A 50 -6.44 0.24 -3.40
C ILE A 50 -7.55 -0.46 -2.62
N PRO A 51 -7.88 -1.73 -2.94
CA PRO A 51 -8.86 -2.51 -2.19
C PRO A 51 -8.27 -2.94 -0.84
N ILE A 52 -8.36 -2.05 0.16
CA ILE A 52 -7.70 -2.20 1.46
C ILE A 52 -8.04 -3.52 2.19
N ALA A 53 -9.23 -4.08 1.98
CA ALA A 53 -9.64 -5.35 2.57
C ALA A 53 -8.94 -6.58 1.96
N ASN A 54 -8.44 -6.48 0.72
CA ASN A 54 -7.71 -7.54 0.02
C ASN A 54 -6.20 -7.25 -0.09
N THR A 55 -5.73 -6.19 0.57
CA THR A 55 -4.33 -5.73 0.48
C THR A 55 -3.58 -6.07 1.77
N THR A 56 -2.42 -6.71 1.64
CA THR A 56 -1.59 -7.08 2.79
C THR A 56 -0.62 -5.96 3.14
N THR A 57 0.09 -5.43 2.14
CA THR A 57 1.07 -4.36 2.32
C THR A 57 1.15 -3.43 1.12
N VAL A 58 1.56 -2.19 1.39
CA VAL A 58 1.88 -1.17 0.40
C VAL A 58 3.32 -0.70 0.62
N LEU A 59 4.17 -0.94 -0.37
CA LEU A 59 5.55 -0.51 -0.43
C LEU A 59 5.63 0.80 -1.21
N LEU A 60 6.09 1.85 -0.55
CA LEU A 60 6.21 3.20 -1.06
C LEU A 60 7.66 3.45 -1.49
N GLY A 61 7.90 3.37 -2.80
CA GLY A 61 9.20 3.58 -3.44
C GLY A 61 9.54 5.07 -3.66
N PRO A 62 10.57 5.37 -4.47
CA PRO A 62 10.93 6.74 -4.81
C PRO A 62 9.79 7.55 -5.42
N GLY A 63 9.80 8.86 -5.14
CA GLY A 63 8.80 9.79 -5.67
C GLY A 63 7.38 9.54 -5.17
N THR A 64 7.21 8.78 -4.08
CA THR A 64 5.91 8.57 -3.45
C THR A 64 5.63 9.54 -2.32
N SER A 65 4.35 9.77 -2.05
CA SER A 65 3.90 10.39 -0.82
C SER A 65 2.57 9.80 -0.38
N VAL A 66 2.28 9.87 0.92
CA VAL A 66 1.04 9.35 1.50
C VAL A 66 0.46 10.39 2.46
N THR A 67 -0.85 10.59 2.38
CA THR A 67 -1.55 11.50 3.31
C THR A 67 -1.83 10.81 4.64
N GLN A 68 -1.94 11.59 5.72
CA GLN A 68 -2.36 11.07 7.03
C GLN A 68 -3.74 10.37 6.95
N ALA A 69 -4.66 10.90 6.15
CA ALA A 69 -5.98 10.29 5.95
C ALA A 69 -5.87 8.88 5.34
N ALA A 70 -5.00 8.69 4.35
CA ALA A 70 -4.75 7.37 3.77
C ALA A 70 -4.10 6.42 4.78
N MET A 71 -3.10 6.89 5.55
CA MET A 71 -2.49 6.09 6.61
C MET A 71 -3.51 5.61 7.65
N ARG A 72 -4.48 6.45 8.01
CA ARG A 72 -5.55 6.09 8.94
C ARG A 72 -6.42 4.95 8.39
N GLU A 73 -6.87 5.04 7.14
CA GLU A 73 -7.74 4.00 6.55
C GLU A 73 -6.98 2.69 6.28
N LEU A 74 -5.71 2.78 5.85
CA LEU A 74 -4.82 1.62 5.71
C LEU A 74 -4.58 0.91 7.05
N GLY A 75 -4.27 1.68 8.11
CA GLY A 75 -4.06 1.16 9.46
C GLY A 75 -5.29 0.49 10.05
N LYS A 76 -6.48 1.09 9.89
CA LYS A 76 -7.76 0.48 10.31
C LYS A 76 -8.01 -0.87 9.63
N ALA A 77 -7.64 -1.01 8.37
CA ALA A 77 -7.79 -2.24 7.61
C ALA A 77 -6.67 -3.26 7.86
N GLY A 78 -5.68 -2.94 8.71
CA GLY A 78 -4.55 -3.82 8.98
C GLY A 78 -3.60 -3.97 7.77
N VAL A 79 -3.52 -2.95 6.91
CA VAL A 79 -2.56 -2.92 5.80
C VAL A 79 -1.25 -2.33 6.31
N MET A 80 -0.15 -3.06 6.15
CA MET A 80 1.18 -2.55 6.47
C MET A 80 1.63 -1.54 5.41
N VAL A 81 2.28 -0.46 5.82
CA VAL A 81 2.86 0.52 4.91
C VAL A 81 4.34 0.65 5.23
N GLY A 82 5.19 0.45 4.21
CA GLY A 82 6.63 0.56 4.34
C GLY A 82 7.21 1.49 3.30
N PHE A 83 8.12 2.39 3.70
CA PHE A 83 8.93 3.14 2.76
C PHE A 83 10.17 2.33 2.39
N CYS A 84 10.44 2.24 1.10
CA CYS A 84 11.59 1.52 0.56
C CYS A 84 12.33 2.38 -0.46
N GLY A 85 13.66 2.29 -0.47
CA GLY A 85 14.49 2.89 -1.50
C GLY A 85 14.61 1.98 -2.72
N GLU A 86 15.05 2.56 -3.84
CA GLU A 86 15.39 1.80 -5.04
C GLU A 86 16.87 1.37 -5.01
N PHE A 87 17.14 0.16 -5.46
CA PHE A 87 18.51 -0.30 -5.68
C PHE A 87 18.97 0.11 -7.07
N THR A 88 19.62 1.27 -7.19
CA THR A 88 20.31 1.68 -8.42
C THR A 88 21.79 1.32 -8.35
N ARG A 89 22.36 0.83 -9.46
CA ARG A 89 23.81 0.52 -9.55
C ARG A 89 24.72 1.70 -9.20
N ALA A 90 24.25 2.93 -9.35
CA ALA A 90 24.96 4.14 -8.93
C ALA A 90 25.17 4.21 -7.40
N ALA A 91 24.25 3.67 -6.60
CA ALA A 91 24.39 3.62 -5.14
C ALA A 91 25.54 2.69 -4.70
N GLN A 92 25.85 1.66 -5.50
CA GLN A 92 26.97 0.75 -5.26
C GLN A 92 28.33 1.42 -5.53
N ALA A 93 28.39 2.35 -6.49
CA ALA A 93 29.60 3.13 -6.79
C ALA A 93 29.92 4.19 -5.71
N ALA A 94 28.94 4.58 -4.89
CA ALA A 94 29.13 5.51 -3.77
C ALA A 94 29.59 4.82 -2.46
N GLN A 95 29.75 3.48 -2.47
CA GLN A 95 30.24 2.68 -1.34
C GLN A 95 31.63 2.06 -1.60
N VAL A 96 32.35 2.50 -2.64
CA VAL A 96 33.72 2.08 -2.96
C VAL A 96 34.66 3.28 -2.96
#